data_AF-A0A8H6LVI7-F1
#
_entry.id   AF-A0A8H6LVI7-F1
#
_cell.length_a   1.000
_cell.length_b   1.000
_cell.length_c   1.000
_cell.angle_alpha   90.00
_cell.angle_beta   90.00
_cell.angle_gamma   90.00
#
_symmetry.space_group_name_H-M   'P 1'
#
loop_
_entity.id
_entity.type
_entity.pdbx_description
1 polymer ?
#
loop_
_entity_poly.entity_id
_entity_poly.type
_entity_poly.pdbx_seq_one_letter_code
_entity_poly.pdbx_strand_id
1 'polypeptide(L)'
;MDSRFLHLLESNIAPTPLEVVAIHAEVARCLSSKTHPTQHDPEVEATLERYRGILSPIRQIPSEIWGEIFYFATPAAVNEEGKDDLLDLCCVCSIWYEAALHAHGLWANIKLAPLPE
;
A
#
# COMPACT_ATOMS: atom_id res chain seq x y z
N MET A 1 -10.67 -9.94 -18.68
CA MET A 1 -9.85 -9.70 -17.46
C MET A 1 -8.48 -10.30 -17.69
N ASP A 2 -7.41 -9.51 -17.57
CA ASP A 2 -6.06 -9.96 -17.87
C ASP A 2 -5.48 -10.77 -16.69
N SER A 3 -5.48 -12.10 -16.82
CA SER A 3 -5.10 -13.05 -15.77
C SER A 3 -3.64 -12.90 -15.32
N ARG A 4 -2.81 -12.17 -16.07
CA ARG A 4 -1.36 -12.04 -15.84
C ARG A 4 -1.00 -11.29 -14.56
N PHE A 5 -1.84 -10.34 -14.13
CA PHE A 5 -1.57 -9.49 -12.96
C PHE A 5 -2.58 -9.68 -11.83
N LEU A 6 -3.37 -10.77 -11.87
CA LEU A 6 -4.44 -11.01 -10.90
C LEU A 6 -3.93 -11.01 -9.46
N HIS A 7 -2.79 -11.67 -9.21
CA HIS A 7 -2.19 -11.74 -7.88
C HIS A 7 -1.76 -10.36 -7.34
N LEU A 8 -1.39 -9.41 -8.19
CA LEU A 8 -1.08 -8.02 -7.81
C LEU A 8 -2.34 -7.19 -7.55
N LEU A 9 -3.47 -7.58 -8.14
CA LEU A 9 -4.77 -6.93 -7.90
C LEU A 9 -5.42 -7.43 -6.61
N GLU A 10 -5.18 -8.69 -6.26
CA GLU A 10 -5.75 -9.35 -5.08
C GLU A 10 -4.86 -9.26 -3.83
N SER A 11 -3.66 -8.67 -3.97
CA SER A 11 -2.72 -8.47 -2.86
C SER A 11 -2.10 -7.07 -2.88
N ASN A 12 -1.36 -6.74 -1.82
CA ASN A 12 -0.53 -5.54 -1.75
C ASN A 12 0.94 -5.80 -2.10
N ILE A 13 1.24 -6.97 -2.69
CA ILE A 13 2.61 -7.32 -3.09
C ILE A 13 3.12 -6.32 -4.14
N ALA A 14 4.37 -5.91 -3.97
CA ALA A 14 5.07 -5.07 -4.95
C ALA A 14 5.28 -5.84 -6.26
N PRO A 15 5.00 -5.24 -7.43
CA PRO A 15 5.34 -5.85 -8.70
C PRO A 15 6.86 -6.03 -8.82
N THR A 16 7.29 -7.15 -9.38
CA THR A 16 8.70 -7.37 -9.75
C THR A 16 9.13 -6.41 -10.86
N PRO A 17 10.44 -6.15 -11.06
CA PRO A 17 10.90 -5.27 -12.13
C PRO A 17 10.41 -5.67 -13.54
N LEU A 18 10.29 -6.97 -13.81
CA LEU A 18 9.77 -7.46 -15.09
C LEU A 18 8.27 -7.18 -15.25
N GLU A 19 7.49 -7.36 -14.17
CA GLU A 19 6.06 -7.03 -14.16
C GLU A 19 5.83 -5.53 -14.29
N VAL A 20 6.65 -4.70 -13.64
CA VAL A 20 6.61 -3.24 -13.80
C VAL A 20 6.77 -2.86 -15.27
N VAL A 21 7.77 -3.40 -15.97
CA VAL A 21 7.97 -3.16 -17.40
C VAL A 21 6.77 -3.63 -18.22
N ALA A 22 6.22 -4.82 -17.92
CA ALA A 22 5.06 -5.36 -18.62
C ALA A 22 3.80 -4.51 -18.41
N ILE A 23 3.55 -4.04 -17.18
CA ILE A 23 2.41 -3.17 -16.85
C ILE A 23 2.58 -1.81 -17.53
N HIS A 24 3.79 -1.24 -17.56
CA HIS A 24 4.05 0.02 -18.28
C HIS A 24 3.79 -0.11 -19.79
N ALA A 25 4.20 -1.22 -20.40
CA ALA A 25 3.90 -1.49 -21.81
C ALA A 25 2.38 -1.56 -22.06
N GLU A 26 1.64 -2.18 -21.13
CA GLU A 26 0.19 -2.30 -21.20
C GLU A 26 -0.53 -0.95 -21.02
N VAL A 27 -0.07 -0.12 -20.08
CA VAL A 27 -0.54 1.25 -19.90
C VAL A 27 -0.30 2.07 -21.17
N ALA A 28 0.90 1.97 -21.77
CA ALA A 28 1.22 2.67 -23.02
C ALA A 28 0.30 2.22 -24.18
N ARG A 29 -0.01 0.92 -24.25
CA ARG A 29 -0.97 0.34 -25.21
C ARG A 29 -2.37 0.93 -25.03
N CYS A 30 -2.89 0.95 -23.81
CA CYS A 30 -4.19 1.54 -23.48
C CYS A 30 -4.27 3.03 -23.78
N LEU A 31 -3.21 3.79 -23.51
CA LEU A 31 -3.14 5.22 -23.84
C LEU A 31 -3.06 5.43 -25.36
N SER A 32 -2.34 4.58 -26.08
CA SER A 32 -2.23 4.66 -27.54
C SER A 32 -3.56 4.34 -28.24
N SER A 33 -4.42 3.49 -27.65
CA SER A 33 -5.77 3.27 -28.17
C SER A 33 -6.73 4.46 -27.98
N LYS A 34 -6.38 5.42 -27.10
CA LYS A 34 -7.19 6.63 -26.83
C LYS A 34 -6.92 7.80 -27.78
N THR A 35 -6.20 7.60 -28.89
CA THR A 35 -5.84 8.66 -29.85
C THR A 35 -7.03 9.35 -30.55
N HIS A 36 -8.27 8.88 -30.34
CA HIS A 36 -9.48 9.60 -30.73
C HIS A 36 -10.21 10.17 -29.50
N PRO A 37 -10.30 11.51 -29.36
CA PRO A 37 -10.81 12.18 -28.14
C PRO A 37 -12.33 12.03 -27.90
N THR A 38 -13.06 11.29 -28.74
CA THR A 38 -14.53 11.19 -28.68
C THR A 38 -15.05 9.88 -28.08
N GLN A 39 -14.18 8.93 -27.72
CA GLN A 39 -14.60 7.66 -27.10
C GLN A 39 -14.10 7.60 -25.66
N HIS A 40 -14.95 8.07 -24.74
CA HIS A 40 -14.81 7.79 -23.31
C HIS A 40 -15.21 6.33 -23.08
N ASP A 41 -14.25 5.41 -23.20
CA ASP A 41 -14.44 4.00 -22.86
C ASP A 41 -14.20 3.80 -21.35
N PRO A 42 -15.27 3.59 -20.55
CA PRO A 42 -15.13 3.42 -19.11
C PRO A 42 -14.33 2.16 -18.73
N GLU A 43 -14.30 1.13 -19.60
CA GLU A 43 -13.54 -0.09 -19.33
C GLU A 43 -12.03 0.16 -19.44
N VAL A 44 -11.61 1.00 -20.40
CA VAL A 44 -10.20 1.37 -20.56
C VAL A 44 -9.74 2.25 -19.39
N GLU A 45 -10.57 3.18 -18.91
CA GLU A 45 -10.21 3.98 -17.72
C GLU A 45 -10.11 3.11 -16.47
N ALA A 46 -11.09 2.23 -16.24
CA ALA A 46 -11.05 1.30 -15.10
C ALA A 46 -9.80 0.40 -15.15
N THR A 47 -9.38 -0.01 -16.34
CA THR A 47 -8.15 -0.81 -16.52
C THR A 47 -6.90 0.01 -16.22
N LEU A 48 -6.82 1.26 -16.69
CA LEU A 48 -5.70 2.16 -16.40
C LEU A 48 -5.58 2.46 -14.91
N GLU A 49 -6.69 2.73 -14.23
CA GLU A 49 -6.69 2.96 -12.77
C GLU A 49 -6.19 1.75 -11.99
N ARG A 50 -6.56 0.53 -12.40
CA ARG A 50 -6.03 -0.69 -11.77
C ARG A 50 -4.52 -0.83 -11.95
N TYR A 51 -4.00 -0.57 -13.15
CA TYR A 51 -2.55 -0.61 -13.39
C TYR A 51 -1.79 0.50 -12.68
N ARG A 52 -2.36 1.72 -12.60
CA ARG A 52 -1.81 2.80 -11.77
C ARG A 52 -1.75 2.41 -10.30
N GLY A 53 -2.79 1.75 -9.78
CA GLY A 53 -2.82 1.23 -8.42
C GLY A 53 -1.72 0.20 -8.15
N ILE A 54 -1.49 -0.74 -9.08
CA ILE A 54 -0.39 -1.72 -8.95
C ILE A 54 0.98 -1.03 -8.97
N LEU A 55 1.16 -0.04 -9.85
CA LEU A 55 2.39 0.73 -9.98
C LEU A 55 2.54 1.82 -8.91
N SER A 56 1.60 1.92 -7.96
CA SER A 56 1.63 2.96 -6.94
C SER A 56 2.91 2.86 -6.11
N PRO A 57 3.63 3.98 -5.88
CA PRO A 57 4.84 4.00 -5.07
C PRO A 57 4.62 3.40 -3.68
N ILE A 58 3.40 3.51 -3.13
CA ILE A 58 3.03 3.00 -1.80
C ILE A 58 3.32 1.51 -1.63
N ARG A 59 3.24 0.72 -2.72
CA ARG A 59 3.51 -0.72 -2.71
C ARG A 59 4.98 -1.07 -2.84
N GLN A 60 5.82 -0.09 -3.18
CA GLN A 60 7.25 -0.27 -3.44
C GLN A 60 8.12 0.29 -2.30
N ILE A 61 7.52 0.91 -1.29
CA ILE A 61 8.22 1.42 -0.12
C ILE A 61 8.67 0.22 0.74
N PRO A 62 9.97 0.12 1.08
CA PRO A 62 10.48 -0.91 1.99
C PRO A 62 9.83 -0.84 3.37
N SER A 63 9.70 -1.97 4.05
CA SER A 63 9.11 -2.07 5.39
C SER A 63 9.79 -1.19 6.44
N GLU A 64 11.11 -1.03 6.34
CA GLU A 64 11.90 -0.19 7.24
C GLU A 64 11.49 1.29 7.12
N ILE A 65 11.23 1.74 5.89
CA ILE A 65 10.80 3.11 5.62
C ILE A 65 9.36 3.31 6.12
N TRP A 66 8.51 2.31 5.99
CA TRP A 66 7.17 2.34 6.62
C TRP A 66 7.26 2.48 8.13
N GLY A 67 8.14 1.71 8.78
CA GLY A 67 8.37 1.79 10.22
C GLY A 67 8.77 3.20 10.68
N GLU A 68 9.70 3.84 9.97
CA GLU A 68 10.10 5.23 10.24
C GLU A 68 8.96 6.21 10.01
N ILE A 69 8.20 6.07 8.91
CA ILE A 69 7.02 6.90 8.65
C ILE A 69 6.03 6.79 9.81
N PHE A 70 5.72 5.57 10.24
CA PHE A 70 4.82 5.36 11.37
C PHE A 70 5.37 6.01 12.63
N TYR A 71 6.67 5.91 12.90
CA TYR A 71 7.29 6.50 14.09
C TYR A 71 7.09 8.02 14.15
N PHE A 72 7.22 8.71 13.02
CA PHE A 72 6.96 10.15 12.94
C PHE A 72 5.48 10.51 12.85
N ALA A 73 4.63 9.62 12.34
CA ALA A 73 3.19 9.83 12.19
C ALA A 73 2.41 9.55 13.48
N THR A 74 2.91 8.68 14.36
CA THR A 74 2.30 8.34 15.65
C THR A 74 3.19 8.71 16.85
N PRO A 75 3.62 9.98 16.97
CA PRO A 75 4.50 10.42 18.07
C PRO A 75 3.83 10.27 19.46
N ALA A 76 2.52 10.03 19.49
CA ALA A 76 1.71 9.89 20.69
C ALA A 76 1.66 8.47 21.26
N ALA A 77 2.33 7.45 20.72
CA ALA A 77 2.24 6.03 21.17
C ALA A 77 2.56 5.78 22.69
N VAL A 78 2.90 6.83 23.43
CA VAL A 78 3.06 6.87 24.89
C VAL A 78 1.72 7.03 25.64
N ASN A 79 0.64 7.50 24.99
CA ASN A 79 -0.71 7.65 25.54
C ASN A 79 -1.71 6.69 24.86
N GLU A 80 -2.94 6.58 25.39
CA GLU A 80 -3.96 5.66 24.83
C GLU A 80 -4.33 6.02 23.38
N GLU A 81 -4.44 7.31 23.04
CA GLU A 81 -4.76 7.76 21.67
C GLU A 81 -3.72 7.29 20.64
N GLY A 82 -2.42 7.40 20.95
CA GLY A 82 -1.38 6.96 20.04
C GLY A 82 -1.26 5.44 19.90
N LYS A 83 -1.80 4.67 20.85
CA LYS A 83 -1.93 3.21 20.69
C LYS A 83 -3.02 2.88 19.67
N ASP A 84 -4.17 3.53 19.77
CA ASP A 84 -5.27 3.33 18.83
C ASP A 84 -4.83 3.71 17.41
N ASP A 85 -4.14 4.83 17.23
CA ASP A 85 -3.56 5.23 15.94
C ASP A 85 -2.59 4.16 15.39
N LEU A 86 -1.72 3.60 16.23
CA LEU A 86 -0.77 2.55 15.82
C LEU A 86 -1.49 1.25 15.44
N LEU A 87 -2.57 0.90 16.16
CA LEU A 87 -3.40 -0.27 15.84
C LEU A 87 -4.19 -0.06 14.54
N ASP A 88 -4.67 1.15 14.29
CA ASP A 88 -5.35 1.50 13.04
C ASP A 88 -4.40 1.39 11.85
N LEU A 89 -3.14 1.85 11.98
CA LEU A 89 -2.10 1.63 10.96
C LEU A 89 -1.87 0.14 10.69
N CYS A 90 -1.81 -0.67 11.74
CA CYS A 90 -1.67 -2.12 11.63
C CYS A 90 -2.85 -2.78 10.88
N CYS A 91 -4.03 -2.17 10.87
CA CYS A 91 -5.23 -2.71 10.23
C CYS A 91 -5.38 -2.34 8.74
N VAL A 92 -4.52 -1.47 8.19
CA VAL A 92 -4.61 -1.03 6.79
C VAL A 92 -4.32 -2.18 5.82
N CYS A 93 -3.21 -2.88 6.02
CA CYS A 93 -2.84 -4.06 5.22
C CYS A 93 -1.75 -4.88 5.90
N SER A 94 -1.51 -6.11 5.39
CA SER A 94 -0.45 -6.98 5.91
C SER A 94 0.94 -6.36 5.87
N ILE A 95 1.27 -5.54 4.85
CA ILE A 95 2.58 -4.87 4.78
C ILE A 95 2.72 -3.82 5.88
N TRP A 96 1.67 -3.06 6.16
CA TRP A 96 1.67 -2.06 7.21
C TRP A 96 1.74 -2.71 8.59
N TYR A 97 0.99 -3.79 8.78
CA TYR A 97 1.08 -4.63 9.98
C TYR A 97 2.52 -5.11 10.23
N GLU A 98 3.14 -5.75 9.23
CA GLU A 98 4.51 -6.28 9.35
C GLU A 98 5.52 -5.15 9.59
N ALA A 99 5.42 -4.04 8.88
CA ALA A 99 6.31 -2.89 9.05
C ALA A 99 6.19 -2.28 10.46
N ALA A 100 4.97 -2.11 10.96
CA ALA A 100 4.73 -1.61 12.30
C ALA A 100 5.30 -2.58 13.36
N LEU A 101 5.05 -3.89 13.22
CA LEU A 101 5.54 -4.91 14.16
C LEU A 101 7.07 -4.94 14.27
N HIS A 102 7.78 -4.80 13.15
CA HIS A 102 9.24 -4.82 13.11
C HIS A 102 9.89 -3.51 13.57
N ALA A 103 9.15 -2.40 13.60
CA ALA A 103 9.65 -1.12 14.07
C ALA A 103 9.65 -1.04 15.61
N HIS A 104 10.66 -1.61 16.25
CA HIS A 104 10.77 -1.67 17.72
C HIS A 104 10.56 -0.33 18.43
N GLY A 105 10.96 0.78 17.81
CA GLY A 105 10.78 2.13 18.37
C GLY A 105 9.31 2.51 18.62
N LEU A 106 8.37 1.95 17.85
CA LEU A 106 6.92 2.17 18.02
C LEU A 106 6.39 1.55 19.31
N TRP A 107 6.94 0.40 19.70
CA TRP A 107 6.45 -0.40 20.82
C TRP A 107 7.20 -0.15 22.13
N ALA A 108 8.34 0.56 22.06
CA ALA A 108 9.25 0.75 23.20
C ALA A 108 8.62 1.44 24.41
N ASN A 109 7.57 2.24 24.22
CA ASN A 109 6.94 3.06 25.26
C ASN A 109 5.50 2.65 25.59
N ILE A 110 5.07 1.47 25.16
CA ILE A 110 3.70 1.00 25.42
C ILE A 110 3.55 0.68 26.90
N LYS A 111 2.64 1.41 27.55
CA LYS A 111 2.22 1.14 28.93
C LYS A 111 1.06 0.17 28.90
N LEU A 112 1.23 -1.01 29.50
CA LEU A 112 0.11 -1.94 29.70
C LEU A 112 -0.76 -1.43 30.84
N ALA A 113 -2.08 -1.43 30.64
CA ALA A 113 -3.00 -1.22 31.74
C ALA A 113 -2.86 -2.37 32.75
N PRO A 114 -2.92 -2.08 34.07
CA PRO A 114 -2.94 -3.14 35.08
C PRO A 114 -4.16 -4.04 34.88
N LEU A 115 -3.99 -5.35 35.10
CA LEU A 115 -5.11 -6.29 35.06
C LEU A 115 -6.14 -5.94 36.15
N PRO A 116 -7.45 -6.06 35.88
CA PRO A 116 -8.47 -5.99 36.92
C PRO A 116 -8.35 -7.22 37.85
N GLU A 117 -8.43 -6.98 39.16
CA GLU A 117 -8.45 -8.01 40.22
C GLU A 117 -9.68 -8.93 40.15
#